data_AF-A0A5B9WAT8-F1
#
_entry.id   AF-A0A5B9WAT8-F1
#
_cell.length_a   1.000
_cell.length_b   1.000
_cell.length_c   1.000
_cell.angle_alpha   90.00
_cell.angle_beta   90.00
_cell.angle_gamma   90.00
#
_symmetry.space_group_name_H-M   'P 1'
#
loop_
_entity.id
_entity.type
_entity.pdbx_description
1 polymer ?
#
loop_
_entity_poly.entity_id
_entity_poly.type
_entity_poly.pdbx_seq_one_letter_code
_entity_poly.pdbx_strand_id
1 'polypeptide(L)'
;MTAKEIEACWADPRNRRWGLYRCPADPRVIVPKQVRWMGWTLNFARPSAIPVMLLLLAVLTAPVTIVSASGADRGVMLLTAAGSGIVLCLVCAYLSSTARYDIRDPTDS
;
A
#
# COMPACT_ATOMS: atom_id res chain seq x y z
N MET A 1 -14.08 7.77 -10.32
CA MET A 1 -13.31 8.75 -9.57
C MET A 1 -12.06 9.05 -10.37
N THR A 2 -11.86 10.30 -10.75
CA THR A 2 -10.70 10.75 -11.53
C THR A 2 -9.49 10.94 -10.63
N ALA A 3 -8.29 11.09 -11.22
CA ALA A 3 -7.08 11.35 -10.45
C ALA A 3 -7.19 12.63 -9.61
N LYS A 4 -7.83 13.68 -10.15
CA LYS A 4 -8.07 14.97 -9.48
C LYS A 4 -8.96 14.84 -8.24
N GLU A 5 -10.04 14.08 -8.34
CA GLU A 5 -10.94 13.84 -7.21
C GLU A 5 -10.23 13.07 -6.09
N ILE A 6 -9.41 12.08 -6.46
CA ILE A 6 -8.60 11.30 -5.52
C ILE A 6 -7.60 12.21 -4.78
N GLU A 7 -6.95 13.12 -5.51
CA GLU A 7 -6.01 14.09 -4.93
C GLU A 7 -6.73 15.07 -3.99
N ALA A 8 -7.91 15.56 -4.36
CA ALA A 8 -8.74 16.39 -3.49
C ALA A 8 -9.10 15.65 -2.18
N CYS A 9 -9.49 14.36 -2.25
CA CYS A 9 -9.78 13.59 -1.05
C CYS A 9 -8.54 13.34 -0.18
N TRP A 10 -7.37 13.21 -0.80
CA TRP A 10 -6.09 13.01 -0.11
C TRP A 10 -5.56 14.28 0.57
N ALA A 11 -5.83 15.45 -0.01
CA ALA A 11 -5.45 16.75 0.51
C ALA A 11 -6.36 17.22 1.68
N ASP A 12 -7.64 16.80 1.70
CA ASP A 12 -8.58 17.21 2.73
C ASP A 12 -8.20 16.66 4.13
N PRO A 13 -7.90 17.53 5.11
CA PRO A 13 -7.52 17.11 6.46
C PRO A 13 -8.63 16.38 7.21
N ARG A 14 -9.91 16.57 6.85
CA ARG A 14 -11.05 15.89 7.50
C ARG A 14 -11.02 14.38 7.30
N ASN A 15 -10.42 13.92 6.20
CA ASN A 15 -10.25 12.50 5.88
C ASN A 15 -9.07 11.86 6.61
N ARG A 16 -8.35 12.61 7.46
CA ARG A 16 -7.25 12.09 8.27
C ARG A 16 -7.48 12.39 9.74
N ARG A 17 -7.63 11.33 10.54
CA ARG A 17 -7.75 11.44 12.00
C ARG A 17 -6.71 10.56 12.66
N TRP A 18 -5.88 11.17 13.50
CA TRP A 18 -4.83 10.47 14.28
C TRP A 18 -3.84 9.69 13.40
N GLY A 19 -3.48 10.25 12.25
CA GLY A 19 -2.57 9.61 11.29
C GLY A 19 -3.20 8.51 10.43
N LEU A 20 -4.46 8.14 10.70
CA LEU A 20 -5.21 7.18 9.88
C LEU A 20 -5.95 7.92 8.77
N TYR A 21 -5.79 7.44 7.54
CA TYR A 21 -6.54 7.94 6.39
C TYR A 21 -7.86 7.18 6.25
N ARG A 22 -8.96 7.91 6.10
CA ARG A 22 -10.32 7.37 5.98
C ARG A 22 -11.11 8.23 4.99
N CYS A 23 -11.06 7.86 3.72
CA CYS A 23 -11.88 8.47 2.66
C CYS A 23 -12.70 7.36 1.99
N PRO A 24 -14.04 7.33 2.17
CA PRO A 24 -14.90 6.35 1.49
C PRO A 24 -14.88 6.48 -0.03
N ALA A 25 -14.70 7.70 -0.52
CA ALA A 25 -14.67 8.03 -1.94
C ALA A 25 -13.39 7.51 -2.63
N ASP A 26 -12.22 7.58 -1.97
CA ASP A 26 -10.95 7.11 -2.53
C ASP A 26 -10.99 5.58 -2.69
N PRO A 27 -10.93 5.07 -3.93
CA PRO A 27 -11.03 3.64 -4.19
C PRO A 27 -9.80 2.85 -3.74
N ARG A 28 -8.66 3.52 -3.51
CA ARG A 28 -7.39 2.88 -3.16
C ARG A 28 -7.43 2.39 -1.72
N VAL A 29 -6.86 1.19 -1.52
CA VAL A 29 -6.67 0.61 -0.19
C VAL A 29 -5.34 1.04 0.41
N ILE A 30 -4.29 1.15 -0.42
CA ILE A 30 -2.98 1.65 -0.03
C ILE A 30 -2.83 3.07 -0.56
N VAL A 31 -2.48 4.00 0.31
CA VAL A 31 -2.43 5.44 0.02
C VAL A 31 -1.09 5.99 0.50
N PRO A 32 -0.40 6.86 -0.24
CA PRO A 32 0.82 7.48 0.25
C PRO A 32 0.51 8.32 1.50
N LYS A 33 1.40 8.29 2.50
CA LYS A 33 1.31 9.24 3.62
C LYS A 33 1.47 10.66 3.12
N GLN A 34 0.94 11.63 3.87
CA GLN A 34 0.99 13.03 3.46
C GLN A 34 2.42 13.53 3.25
N VAL A 35 3.28 13.12 4.18
CA VAL A 35 4.72 13.20 4.03
C VAL A 35 5.15 11.98 3.20
N ARG A 36 5.31 12.16 1.88
CA ARG A 36 5.53 11.06 0.91
C ARG A 36 6.72 10.16 1.25
N TRP A 37 7.76 10.69 1.89
CA TRP A 37 8.94 9.89 2.28
C TRP A 37 8.69 8.95 3.47
N MET A 38 7.62 9.16 4.26
CA MET A 38 7.23 8.25 5.35
C MET A 38 6.49 6.98 4.85
N GLY A 39 6.46 6.77 3.53
CA GLY A 39 5.89 5.59 2.90
C GLY A 39 4.37 5.64 2.76
N TRP A 40 3.73 4.50 2.96
CA TRP A 40 2.31 4.31 2.70
C TRP A 40 1.50 4.08 3.98
N THR A 41 0.19 4.29 3.88
CA THR A 41 -0.82 3.97 4.89
C THR A 41 -1.99 3.25 4.22
N LEU A 42 -2.90 2.72 5.03
CA LEU A 42 -4.11 2.09 4.54
C LEU A 42 -5.29 3.05 4.63
N ASN A 43 -6.18 2.99 3.65
CA ASN A 43 -7.46 3.65 3.70
C ASN A 43 -8.45 2.79 4.51
N PHE A 44 -8.59 3.10 5.80
CA PHE A 44 -9.45 2.38 6.73
C PHE A 44 -10.95 2.61 6.49
N ALA A 45 -11.33 3.40 5.48
CA ALA A 45 -12.71 3.46 5.01
C ALA A 45 -13.10 2.23 4.18
N ARG A 46 -12.12 1.45 3.70
CA ARG A 46 -12.36 0.29 2.82
C ARG A 46 -12.40 -0.99 3.66
N PRO A 47 -13.43 -1.85 3.50
CA PRO A 47 -13.49 -3.13 4.20
C PRO A 47 -12.32 -4.05 3.79
N SER A 48 -11.77 -3.86 2.60
CA SER A 48 -10.58 -4.55 2.11
C SER A 48 -9.27 -4.10 2.78
N ALA A 49 -9.26 -3.08 3.62
CA ALA A 49 -8.04 -2.62 4.31
C ALA A 49 -7.43 -3.71 5.21
N ILE A 50 -8.27 -4.43 5.97
CA ILE A 50 -7.84 -5.50 6.87
C ILE A 50 -7.22 -6.68 6.09
N PRO A 51 -7.91 -7.29 5.09
CA PRO A 51 -7.32 -8.40 4.35
C PRO A 51 -6.08 -7.97 3.55
N VAL A 52 -6.02 -6.74 3.03
CA VAL A 52 -4.79 -6.22 2.40
C VAL A 52 -3.67 -6.10 3.42
N MET A 53 -3.93 -5.58 4.62
CA MET A 53 -2.92 -5.50 5.68
C MET A 53 -2.36 -6.87 6.05
N LEU A 54 -3.23 -7.87 6.24
CA LEU A 54 -2.84 -9.25 6.53
C LEU A 54 -2.04 -9.85 5.38
N LEU A 55 -2.43 -9.59 4.14
CA LEU A 55 -1.69 -10.03 2.95
C LEU A 55 -0.28 -9.42 2.90
N LEU A 56 -0.13 -8.12 3.17
CA LEU A 56 1.18 -7.46 3.21
C LEU A 56 2.08 -8.05 4.29
N LEU A 57 1.52 -8.34 5.48
CA LEU A 57 2.24 -9.02 6.56
C LEU A 57 2.65 -10.44 6.17
N ALA A 58 1.77 -11.18 5.49
CA ALA A 58 2.06 -12.53 5.01
C ALA A 58 3.17 -12.52 3.94
N VAL A 59 3.12 -11.60 2.97
CA VAL A 59 4.18 -11.43 1.96
C VAL A 59 5.53 -11.12 2.59
N LEU A 60 5.55 -10.35 3.68
CA LEU A 60 6.79 -10.04 4.39
C LEU A 60 7.33 -11.24 5.18
N THR A 61 6.46 -11.96 5.89
CA THR A 61 6.86 -12.96 6.90
C THR A 61 6.91 -14.38 6.37
N ALA A 62 5.98 -14.79 5.50
CA ALA A 62 5.89 -16.17 5.03
C ALA A 62 7.16 -16.67 4.31
N PRO A 63 7.79 -15.89 3.41
CA PRO A 63 9.03 -16.35 2.77
C PRO A 63 10.15 -16.59 3.79
N VAL A 64 10.26 -15.72 4.80
CA VAL A 64 11.27 -15.83 5.86
C VAL A 64 11.01 -17.05 6.74
N THR A 65 9.76 -17.32 7.12
CA THR A 65 9.43 -18.49 7.94
C THR A 65 9.63 -19.81 7.20
N ILE A 66 9.31 -19.85 5.90
CA ILE A 66 9.56 -21.03 5.04
C ILE A 66 11.06 -21.31 4.93
N VAL A 67 11.86 -20.28 4.65
CA VAL A 67 13.33 -20.40 4.55
C VAL A 67 13.95 -20.72 5.91
N SER A 68 13.41 -20.20 7.00
CA SER A 68 13.87 -20.58 8.34
C SER A 68 13.58 -22.04 8.67
N ALA A 69 12.45 -22.58 8.22
CA ALA A 69 12.06 -23.96 8.47
C ALA A 69 12.91 -24.97 7.67
N SER A 70 13.53 -24.56 6.55
CA SER A 70 14.43 -25.41 5.77
C SER A 70 15.85 -25.52 6.35
N GLY A 71 16.14 -24.82 7.46
CA GLY A 71 17.47 -24.80 8.07
C GLY A 71 18.49 -23.95 7.33
N ALA A 72 18.04 -23.01 6.50
CA ALA A 72 18.92 -22.11 5.76
C ALA A 72 19.77 -21.24 6.70
N ASP A 73 20.97 -20.87 6.26
CA ASP A 73 21.84 -19.99 7.03
C ASP A 73 21.30 -18.54 7.09
N ARG A 74 21.89 -17.74 7.99
CA ARG A 74 21.47 -16.35 8.22
C ARG A 74 21.63 -15.48 6.97
N GLY A 75 22.59 -15.76 6.10
CA GLY A 75 22.78 -15.01 4.85
C GLY A 75 21.59 -15.16 3.93
N VAL A 76 21.12 -16.40 3.72
CA VAL A 76 19.93 -16.69 2.93
C VAL A 76 18.69 -16.05 3.56
N MET A 77 18.53 -16.11 4.88
CA MET A 77 17.42 -15.43 5.58
C MET A 77 17.41 -13.91 5.35
N LEU A 78 18.56 -13.25 5.43
CA LEU A 78 18.69 -11.82 5.19
C LEU A 78 18.38 -11.45 3.74
N LEU A 79 18.84 -12.25 2.78
CA LEU A 79 18.54 -12.07 1.36
C LEU A 79 17.03 -12.23 1.09
N THR A 80 16.40 -13.26 1.66
CA THR A 80 14.96 -13.46 1.55
C THR A 80 14.18 -12.31 2.16
N ALA A 81 14.56 -11.83 3.35
CA ALA A 81 13.90 -10.69 3.98
C ALA A 81 14.04 -9.40 3.15
N ALA A 82 15.22 -9.13 2.59
CA ALA A 82 15.44 -8.00 1.69
C ALA A 82 14.59 -8.11 0.42
N GLY A 83 14.54 -9.30 -0.19
CA GLY A 83 13.70 -9.59 -1.35
C GLY A 83 12.21 -9.36 -1.08
N SER A 84 11.69 -9.90 0.02
CA SER A 84 10.30 -9.67 0.45
C SER A 84 10.01 -8.19 0.70
N GLY A 85 10.95 -7.47 1.31
CA GLY A 85 10.84 -6.01 1.51
C GLY A 85 10.74 -5.25 0.19
N ILE A 86 11.58 -5.56 -0.79
CA ILE A 86 11.56 -4.93 -2.12
C ILE A 86 10.23 -5.22 -2.82
N VAL A 87 9.79 -6.48 -2.83
CA VAL A 87 8.49 -6.88 -3.41
C VAL A 87 7.35 -6.10 -2.76
N LEU A 88 7.35 -6.02 -1.42
CA LEU A 88 6.36 -5.26 -0.67
C LEU A 88 6.36 -3.78 -1.06
N CYS A 89 7.53 -3.15 -1.19
CA CYS A 89 7.66 -1.76 -1.62
C CYS A 89 7.10 -1.54 -3.03
N LEU A 90 7.41 -2.43 -3.97
CA LEU A 90 6.91 -2.35 -5.35
C LEU A 90 5.39 -2.53 -5.41
N VAL A 91 4.85 -3.49 -4.66
CA VAL A 91 3.41 -3.71 -4.56
C VAL A 91 2.72 -2.49 -3.95
N CYS A 92 3.26 -1.91 -2.88
CA CYS A 92 2.71 -0.70 -2.27
C CYS A 92 2.75 0.49 -3.25
N ALA A 93 3.88 0.71 -3.92
CA ALA A 93 4.03 1.77 -4.91
C ALA A 93 3.01 1.62 -6.05
N TYR A 94 2.92 0.43 -6.63
CA TYR A 94 1.98 0.11 -7.70
C TYR A 94 0.52 0.28 -7.27
N LEU A 95 0.15 -0.23 -6.10
CA LEU A 95 -1.22 -0.15 -5.61
C LEU A 95 -1.62 1.27 -5.18
N SER A 96 -0.66 2.07 -4.74
CA SER A 96 -0.87 3.47 -4.37
C SER A 96 -1.00 4.42 -5.56
N SER A 97 -0.50 4.01 -6.73
CA SER A 97 -0.48 4.83 -7.93
C SER A 97 -1.88 5.21 -8.40
N THR A 98 -2.06 6.51 -8.63
CA THR A 98 -3.28 7.08 -9.23
C THR A 98 -3.35 6.83 -10.73
N ALA A 99 -2.26 6.40 -11.38
CA ALA A 99 -2.21 6.19 -12.83
C ALA A 99 -3.28 5.20 -13.34
N ARG A 100 -3.72 4.26 -12.48
CA ARG A 100 -4.81 3.32 -12.81
C ARG A 100 -6.18 3.99 -12.96
N TYR A 101 -6.35 5.19 -12.40
CA TYR A 101 -7.59 5.94 -12.40
C TYR A 101 -7.60 7.07 -13.43
N ASP A 102 -6.42 7.42 -13.96
CA ASP A 102 -6.23 8.44 -14.99
C ASP A 102 -6.79 8.00 -16.35
N ILE A 103 -6.59 6.72 -16.72
CA ILE A 103 -7.09 6.10 -17.97
C ILE A 103 -8.63 6.11 -18.07
N ARG A 104 -9.34 6.42 -16.98
CA ARG A 104 -10.82 6.44 -16.91
C ARG A 104 -11.41 7.84 -16.79
N ASP A 105 -10.64 8.91 -16.97
CA ASP A 105 -11.20 10.27 -17.02
C ASP A 105 -11.80 10.55 -18.40
N PRO A 106 -13.14 10.63 -18.54
CA PRO A 106 -13.80 10.87 -19.83
C PRO A 106 -13.70 12.34 -20.29
N THR A 107 -13.02 13.21 -19.53
CA THR A 107 -12.89 14.65 -19.85
C THR A 107 -11.59 15.01 -20.58
N ASP A 108 -10.78 14.02 -20.97
CA ASP A 108 -9.52 14.21 -21.71
C ASP A 108 -9.70 14.25 -23.25
N SER A 109 -10.86 14.73 -23.72
CA SER A 109 -11.18 14.91 -25.15
C SER A 109 -11.85 16.26 -25.43
#